data_AF-A0A4Y2Q2Z6-F1
#
_entry.id   AF-A0A4Y2Q2Z6-F1
#
_cell.length_a   1.000
_cell.length_b   1.000
_cell.length_c   1.000
_cell.angle_alpha   90.00
_cell.angle_beta   90.00
_cell.angle_gamma   90.00
#
_symmetry.space_group_name_H-M   'P 1'
#
loop_
_entity.id
_entity.type
_entity.pdbx_description
1 polymer ?
#
loop_
_entity_poly.entity_id
_entity_poly.type
_entity_poly.pdbx_seq_one_letter_code
_entity_poly.pdbx_strand_id
1 'polypeptide(L)'
;MQGVKVFMDDARITETDGMPHFKALEEFSKKCKEHGLKLNLNKSQFFQNEINFWGHKMDANGLHKTDERILAVEKAPVPKNVQEVKVS
;
A
#
# COMPACT_ATOMS: atom_id res chain seq x y z
N MET A 1 -10.63 9.26 10.72
CA MET A 1 -10.88 8.11 9.85
C MET A 1 -9.93 7.02 10.28
N GLN A 2 -10.45 6.03 11.00
CA GLN A 2 -9.70 4.82 11.33
C GLN A 2 -9.46 4.02 10.03
N GLY A 3 -8.42 3.20 9.98
CA GLY A 3 -8.14 2.38 8.80
C GLY A 3 -7.56 3.10 7.57
N VAL A 4 -7.64 4.44 7.49
CA VAL A 4 -7.09 5.21 6.37
C VAL A 4 -5.66 5.64 6.64
N LYS A 5 -4.75 5.28 5.73
CA LYS A 5 -3.36 5.75 5.72
C LYS A 5 -3.07 6.38 4.37
N VAL A 6 -2.58 7.61 4.40
CA VAL A 6 -2.17 8.37 3.22
C VAL A 6 -0.66 8.49 3.25
N PHE A 7 -0.03 8.29 2.11
CA PHE A 7 1.37 8.60 1.90
C PHE A 7 1.54 9.19 0.50
N MET A 8 2.04 10.42 0.42
CA MET A 8 2.18 11.17 -0.85
C MET A 8 0.83 11.21 -1.60
N ASP A 9 0.79 10.64 -2.81
CA ASP A 9 -0.37 10.57 -3.70
C ASP A 9 -1.19 9.28 -3.53
N ASP A 10 -0.69 8.31 -2.77
CA ASP A 10 -1.36 7.05 -2.51
C ASP A 10 -2.11 7.06 -1.17
N ALA A 11 -3.27 6.41 -1.14
CA ALA A 11 -4.02 6.16 0.07
C ALA A 11 -4.47 4.70 0.12
N ARG A 12 -4.40 4.11 1.32
CA ARG A 12 -5.02 2.81 1.61
C ARG A 12 -6.09 2.96 2.67
N ILE A 13 -7.13 2.15 2.55
CA ILE A 13 -8.25 2.05 3.48
C ILE A 13 -8.34 0.57 3.88
N THR A 14 -8.27 0.28 5.17
CA THR A 14 -8.32 -1.10 5.70
C THR A 14 -9.31 -1.16 6.86
N GLU A 15 -10.23 -2.11 6.83
CA GLU A 15 -11.24 -2.34 7.88
C GLU A 15 -11.49 -3.85 8.01
N THR A 16 -12.02 -4.30 9.15
CA THR A 16 -12.30 -5.72 9.40
C THR A 16 -13.56 -6.21 8.68
N ASP A 17 -14.51 -5.31 8.42
CA ASP A 17 -15.83 -5.63 7.89
C ASP A 17 -16.21 -4.71 6.71
N GLY A 18 -17.07 -5.20 5.82
CA GLY A 18 -17.42 -4.50 4.57
C GLY A 18 -18.18 -3.18 4.77
N MET A 19 -19.08 -3.10 5.77
CA MET A 19 -19.87 -1.89 6.03
C MET A 19 -19.01 -0.72 6.57
N PRO A 20 -18.17 -0.91 7.61
CA PRO A 20 -17.18 0.07 8.01
C PRO A 20 -16.24 0.48 6.86
N HIS A 21 -15.77 -0.48 6.05
CA HIS A 21 -14.93 -0.20 4.90
C HIS A 21 -15.60 0.73 3.90
N PHE A 22 -16.87 0.47 3.57
CA PHE A 22 -17.64 1.28 2.65
C PHE A 22 -17.82 2.72 3.16
N LYS A 23 -18.15 2.88 4.45
CA LYS A 23 -18.28 4.20 5.08
C LYS A 23 -16.96 4.98 5.05
N ALA A 24 -15.85 4.32 5.34
CA ALA A 24 -14.53 4.95 5.29
C ALA A 24 -14.16 5.40 3.87
N LEU A 25 -14.50 4.60 2.85
CA LEU A 25 -14.30 4.95 1.44
C LEU A 25 -15.17 6.13 1.02
N GLU A 26 -16.44 6.18 1.44
CA GLU A 26 -17.35 7.29 1.17
C GLU A 26 -16.84 8.60 1.81
N GLU A 27 -16.46 8.56 3.09
CA GLU A 27 -15.88 9.71 3.78
C GLU A 27 -14.58 10.20 3.14
N PHE A 28 -13.69 9.27 2.77
CA PHE A 28 -12.44 9.60 2.08
C PHE A 28 -12.71 10.28 0.74
N SER A 29 -13.60 9.69 -0.07
CA SER A 29 -13.96 10.23 -1.39
C SER A 29 -14.59 11.63 -1.29
N LYS A 30 -15.45 11.84 -0.28
CA LYS A 30 -16.04 13.15 0.01
C LYS A 30 -14.97 14.18 0.34
N LYS A 31 -14.02 13.86 1.22
CA LYS A 31 -12.92 14.77 1.57
C LYS A 31 -12.01 15.08 0.39
N CYS A 32 -11.69 14.10 -0.44
CA CYS A 32 -10.92 14.34 -1.67
C CYS A 32 -11.64 15.36 -2.56
N LYS A 33 -12.94 15.17 -2.79
CA LYS A 33 -13.76 16.09 -3.57
C LYS A 33 -13.80 17.50 -2.98
N GLU A 34 -13.96 17.63 -1.66
CA GLU A 34 -13.97 18.92 -0.95
C GLU A 34 -12.65 19.70 -1.12
N HIS A 35 -11.53 18.99 -1.22
CA HIS A 35 -10.20 19.60 -1.40
C HIS A 35 -9.75 19.66 -2.87
N GLY A 36 -10.63 19.35 -3.82
CA GLY A 36 -10.30 19.39 -5.26
C GLY A 36 -9.39 18.26 -5.75
N LEU A 37 -9.20 17.21 -4.95
CA LEU A 37 -8.44 16.02 -5.34
C LEU A 37 -9.31 15.07 -6.18
N LYS A 38 -8.71 14.49 -7.23
CA LYS A 38 -9.36 13.49 -8.08
C LYS A 38 -8.72 12.13 -7.86
N LEU A 39 -9.55 11.13 -7.57
CA LEU A 39 -9.10 9.74 -7.47
C LEU A 39 -8.90 9.17 -8.88
N ASN A 40 -7.78 8.47 -9.09
CA ASN A 40 -7.50 7.78 -10.33
C ASN A 40 -8.11 6.37 -10.30
N LEU A 41 -9.37 6.25 -10.74
CA LEU A 41 -10.11 5.00 -10.71
C LEU A 41 -9.43 3.84 -11.47
N ASN A 42 -8.65 4.13 -12.50
CA ASN A 42 -7.92 3.11 -13.25
C ASN A 42 -6.74 2.51 -12.46
N LYS A 43 -6.20 3.25 -11.49
CA LYS A 43 -5.13 2.79 -10.61
C LYS A 43 -5.63 2.38 -9.22
N SER A 44 -6.84 2.76 -8.86
CA SER A 44 -7.45 2.39 -7.58
C SER A 44 -7.88 0.93 -7.55
N GLN A 45 -7.60 0.27 -6.43
CA GLN A 45 -8.04 -1.09 -6.15
C GLN A 45 -9.03 -1.04 -4.97
N PHE A 46 -10.21 -1.61 -5.15
CA PHE A 46 -11.29 -1.57 -4.16
C PHE A 46 -11.67 -2.97 -3.72
N PHE A 47 -12.06 -3.13 -2.45
CA PHE A 47 -12.59 -4.38 -1.88
C PHE A 47 -11.71 -5.61 -2.15
N GLN A 48 -10.39 -5.44 -2.07
CA GLN A 48 -9.43 -6.52 -2.22
C GLN A 48 -9.12 -7.16 -0.86
N ASN A 49 -8.93 -8.49 -0.85
CA ASN A 49 -8.46 -9.20 0.35
C ASN A 49 -6.98 -8.96 0.63
N GLU A 50 -6.22 -8.58 -0.40
CA GLU A 50 -4.81 -8.21 -0.32
C GLU A 50 -4.53 -6.99 -1.19
N ILE A 51 -3.59 -6.14 -0.77
CA ILE A 51 -3.12 -5.01 -1.57
C ILE A 51 -1.59 -4.93 -1.53
N ASN A 52 -1.00 -4.47 -2.63
CA ASN A 52 0.37 -4.03 -2.65
C ASN A 52 0.41 -2.52 -2.39
N PHE A 53 1.06 -2.12 -1.31
CA PHE A 53 1.27 -0.73 -0.96
C PHE A 53 2.75 -0.55 -0.66
N TRP A 54 3.44 0.24 -1.49
CA TRP A 54 4.78 0.71 -1.19
C TRP A 54 5.83 -0.40 -1.07
N GLY A 55 5.75 -1.41 -1.95
CA GLY A 55 6.67 -2.56 -1.91
C GLY A 55 6.42 -3.50 -0.74
N HIS A 56 5.26 -3.39 -0.08
CA HIS A 56 4.76 -4.35 0.90
C HIS A 56 3.43 -4.92 0.42
N LYS A 57 3.31 -6.25 0.53
CA LYS A 57 2.05 -6.94 0.34
C LYS A 57 1.33 -6.97 1.69
N MET A 58 0.04 -6.69 1.73
CA MET A 58 -0.72 -6.66 2.97
C MET A 58 -2.02 -7.43 2.80
N ASP A 59 -2.38 -8.21 3.79
CA ASP A 59 -3.62 -8.98 3.86
C ASP A 59 -4.19 -8.95 5.29
N ALA A 60 -5.23 -9.76 5.54
CA ALA A 60 -5.84 -9.90 6.86
C ALA A 60 -4.89 -10.45 7.95
N ASN A 61 -3.79 -11.11 7.55
CA ASN A 61 -2.80 -11.69 8.47
C ASN A 61 -1.63 -10.75 8.76
N GLY A 62 -1.51 -9.64 8.03
CA GLY A 62 -0.58 -8.56 8.32
C GLY A 62 0.25 -8.11 7.13
N LEU A 63 1.50 -7.70 7.42
CA LEU A 63 2.43 -7.12 6.44
C LEU A 63 3.42 -8.18 5.97
N HIS A 64 3.56 -8.32 4.66
CA HIS A 64 4.44 -9.29 4.02
C HIS A 64 5.48 -8.57 3.16
N LYS A 65 6.65 -9.18 3.01
CA LYS A 65 7.61 -8.77 1.99
C LYS A 65 7.04 -9.15 0.63
N THR A 66 7.19 -8.30 -0.38
CA THR A 66 6.81 -8.67 -1.75
C THR A 66 7.80 -9.68 -2.31
N ASP A 67 7.31 -10.56 -3.18
CA ASP A 67 8.15 -11.53 -3.89
C ASP A 67 9.28 -10.85 -4.65
N GLU A 68 9.02 -9.66 -5.20
CA GLU A 68 10.03 -8.82 -5.87
C GLU A 68 11.18 -8.41 -4.93
N ARG A 69 10.89 -8.01 -3.68
CA ARG A 69 11.93 -7.68 -2.70
C ARG A 69 12.69 -8.91 -2.24
N ILE A 70 12.02 -10.05 -2.11
CA ILE A 70 12.67 -11.33 -1.79
C ILE A 70 13.63 -11.72 -2.92
N LEU A 71 13.17 -11.71 -4.16
CA LEU A 71 13.96 -12.03 -5.35
C LEU A 71 15.14 -11.06 -5.55
N ALA A 72 14.97 -9.78 -5.25
CA ALA A 72 16.03 -8.79 -5.33
C ALA A 72 17.19 -9.09 -4.35
N VAL A 73 16.86 -9.57 -3.14
CA VAL A 73 17.86 -10.01 -2.16
C VAL A 73 18.51 -11.33 -2.58
N GLU A 74 17.73 -12.31 -3.04
CA GLU A 74 18.26 -13.61 -3.48
C GLU A 74 19.20 -13.51 -4.68
N LYS A 75 18.90 -12.60 -5.62
CA LYS A 75 19.69 -12.40 -6.84
C LYS A 75 20.78 -11.34 -6.68
N ALA A 76 20.91 -10.72 -5.51
CA ALA A 76 21.94 -9.71 -5.28
C ALA A 76 23.33 -10.35 -5.44
N PRO A 77 24.21 -9.80 -6.28
CA PRO A 77 25.58 -10.30 -6.38
C PRO A 77 26.31 -10.10 -5.06
N VAL A 78 27.26 -10.98 -4.75
CA VAL A 78 28.12 -10.83 -3.57
C VAL A 78 28.84 -9.48 -3.66
N PRO A 79 28.65 -8.58 -2.68
CA PRO A 79 29.25 -7.26 -2.72
C PRO A 79 30.77 -7.38 -2.70
N LYS A 80 31.43 -6.68 -3.63
CA LYS A 80 32.88 -6.74 -3.86
C LYS A 80 33.63 -5.63 -3.11
N ASN A 81 32.93 -4.64 -2.59
CA ASN A 81 33.50 -3.56 -1.81
C ASN A 81 32.53 -3.08 -0.72
N VAL A 82 33.06 -2.34 0.25
CA VAL A 82 32.31 -1.84 1.41
C VAL A 82 31.18 -0.87 1.00
N GLN A 83 31.29 -0.22 -0.16
CA GLN A 83 30.26 0.70 -0.67
C GLN A 83 29.05 -0.04 -1.24
N GLU A 84 29.23 -1.26 -1.73
CA GLU A 84 28.19 -2.19 -2.18
C GLU A 84 27.46 -2.88 -1.02
N VAL A 85 27.99 -2.80 0.21
CA VAL A 85 27.30 -3.23 1.44
C VAL A 85 26.34 -2.13 1.89
N LYS A 86 25.29 -1.87 1.11
CA LYS A 86 24.13 -1.12 1.60
C LYS A 86 22.92 -2.03 1.54
N VAL A 87 22.55 -2.54 2.71
CA VAL A 87 21.31 -3.28 2.89
C VAL A 87 20.17 -2.25 2.88
N SER A 88 19.39 -2.24 1.81
CA SER A 88 18.17 -1.45 1.63
C SER A 88 16.92 -2.16 2.17
#